data_AF-A0A0Q8J758-F1
#
_entry.id   AF-A0A0Q8J758-F1
#
_cell.length_a   1.000
_cell.length_b   1.000
_cell.length_c   1.000
_cell.angle_alpha   90.00
_cell.angle_beta   90.00
_cell.angle_gamma   90.00
#
_symmetry.space_group_name_H-M   'P 1'
#
loop_
_entity.id
_entity.type
_entity.pdbx_description
1 polymer ?
#
loop_
_entity_poly.entity_id
_entity_poly.type
_entity_poly.pdbx_seq_one_letter_code
_entity_poly.pdbx_strand_id
1 'polypeptide(L)'
;MFSQLDVELNKDANLGYWSELGINDCVDILRAFKARDWIELEGATASRSTDWLVRCAEALGDIPTKDSLDWLMKTAVGHGNEVAEAALESINSIIFNDPLIHAHKPTLIAWIEGLRPTATRPYLLALAALEANLKQRG
;
A
#
# COMPACT_ATOMS: atom_id res chain seq x y z
N MET A 1 -10.95 -12.01 -9.03
CA MET A 1 -9.90 -11.05 -9.42
C MET A 1 -8.61 -11.31 -8.67
N PHE A 2 -8.67 -11.69 -7.38
CA PHE A 2 -7.46 -12.00 -6.61
C PHE A 2 -6.52 -12.99 -7.28
N SER A 3 -7.01 -14.13 -7.79
CA SER A 3 -6.15 -15.12 -8.46
C SER A 3 -5.41 -14.57 -9.69
N GLN A 4 -6.00 -13.60 -10.39
CA GLN A 4 -5.34 -12.95 -11.54
C GLN A 4 -4.27 -12.00 -11.07
N LEU A 5 -4.58 -11.16 -10.06
CA LEU A 5 -3.60 -10.29 -9.42
C LEU A 5 -2.41 -11.09 -8.91
N ASP A 6 -2.67 -12.22 -8.23
CA ASP A 6 -1.63 -13.08 -7.67
C ASP A 6 -0.72 -13.65 -8.77
N VAL A 7 -1.26 -13.98 -9.94
CA VAL A 7 -0.45 -14.39 -11.09
C VAL A 7 0.39 -13.22 -11.59
N GLU A 8 -0.20 -12.04 -11.82
CA GLU A 8 0.52 -10.85 -12.32
C GLU A 8 1.69 -10.46 -11.41
N LEU A 9 1.46 -10.35 -10.10
CA LEU A 9 2.49 -9.97 -9.13
C LEU A 9 3.67 -10.96 -9.09
N ASN A 10 3.45 -12.22 -9.47
CA ASN A 10 4.47 -13.26 -9.55
C ASN A 10 5.21 -13.35 -10.90
N LYS A 11 4.73 -12.70 -11.97
CA LYS A 11 5.32 -12.86 -13.32
C LYS A 11 6.78 -12.38 -13.42
N ASP A 12 7.14 -11.32 -12.69
CA ASP A 12 8.40 -10.60 -12.91
C ASP A 12 9.52 -10.90 -11.90
N ALA A 13 9.40 -11.94 -11.08
CA ALA A 13 10.49 -12.31 -10.16
C ALA A 13 11.80 -12.72 -10.88
N ASN A 14 11.73 -13.13 -12.16
CA ASN A 14 12.86 -13.68 -12.92
C ASN A 14 13.43 -12.76 -14.02
N LEU A 15 12.80 -11.61 -14.32
CA LEU A 15 13.18 -10.76 -15.46
C LEU A 15 13.65 -9.35 -15.08
N GLY A 16 13.56 -8.97 -13.80
CA GLY A 16 14.03 -7.67 -13.31
C GLY A 16 13.29 -6.45 -13.90
N TYR A 17 12.12 -6.65 -14.51
CA TYR A 17 11.36 -5.62 -15.21
C TYR A 17 9.98 -5.42 -14.59
N TRP A 18 9.94 -5.11 -13.29
CA TRP A 18 8.75 -4.47 -12.75
C TRP A 18 8.70 -3.04 -13.30
N SER A 19 7.67 -2.75 -14.10
CA SER A 19 7.55 -1.51 -14.86
C SER A 19 6.17 -0.91 -14.67
N GLU A 20 6.00 0.34 -15.11
CA GLU A 20 4.70 1.01 -15.12
C GLU A 20 3.62 0.18 -15.83
N LEU A 21 3.98 -0.63 -16.84
CA LEU A 21 3.03 -1.53 -17.50
C LEU A 21 2.51 -2.61 -16.54
N GLY A 22 3.38 -3.23 -15.75
CA GLY A 22 2.99 -4.24 -14.76
C GLY A 22 2.14 -3.66 -13.62
N ILE A 23 2.45 -2.42 -13.21
CA ILE A 23 1.62 -1.67 -12.25
C ILE A 23 0.23 -1.44 -12.84
N ASN A 24 0.12 -0.92 -14.05
CA ASN A 24 -1.16 -0.62 -14.71
C ASN A 24 -2.04 -1.88 -14.87
N ASP A 25 -1.45 -3.01 -15.27
CA ASP A 25 -2.16 -4.28 -15.37
C ASP A 25 -2.74 -4.72 -14.01
N CYS A 26 -1.95 -4.59 -12.94
CA CYS A 26 -2.41 -4.88 -11.57
C CYS A 26 -3.51 -3.91 -11.11
N VAL A 27 -3.38 -2.62 -11.42
CA VAL A 27 -4.36 -1.57 -11.10
C VAL A 27 -5.70 -1.86 -11.75
N ASP A 28 -5.72 -2.29 -13.02
CA ASP A 28 -6.96 -2.62 -13.72
C ASP A 28 -7.67 -3.85 -13.10
N ILE A 29 -6.90 -4.84 -12.63
CA ILE A 29 -7.44 -5.97 -11.88
C ILE A 29 -8.02 -5.50 -10.52
N LEU A 30 -7.27 -4.66 -9.79
CA LEU A 30 -7.67 -4.13 -8.48
C LEU A 30 -8.95 -3.27 -8.56
N ARG A 31 -9.13 -2.50 -9.63
CA ARG A 31 -10.39 -1.75 -9.88
C ARG A 31 -11.61 -2.66 -10.00
N ALA A 32 -11.42 -3.92 -10.39
CA ALA A 32 -12.47 -4.92 -10.49
C ALA A 32 -12.64 -5.78 -9.22
N PHE A 33 -11.87 -5.52 -8.14
CA PHE A 33 -11.99 -6.26 -6.89
C PHE A 33 -13.38 -6.12 -6.26
N LYS A 34 -13.86 -7.24 -5.73
CA LYS A 34 -15.03 -7.30 -4.86
C LYS A 34 -14.59 -7.58 -3.43
N ALA A 35 -15.50 -7.44 -2.47
CA ALA A 35 -15.23 -7.71 -1.05
C ALA A 35 -14.53 -9.06 -0.79
N ARG A 36 -14.89 -10.10 -1.55
CA ARG A 36 -14.24 -11.41 -1.45
C ARG A 36 -12.77 -11.40 -1.89
N ASP A 37 -12.44 -10.64 -2.94
CA ASP A 37 -11.07 -10.54 -3.43
C ASP A 37 -10.16 -9.86 -2.41
N TRP A 38 -10.66 -8.85 -1.69
CA TRP A 38 -9.94 -8.21 -0.57
C TRP A 38 -9.68 -9.17 0.58
N ILE A 39 -10.64 -10.03 0.93
CA ILE A 39 -10.46 -11.07 1.96
C ILE A 39 -9.39 -12.08 1.53
N GLU A 40 -9.40 -12.49 0.26
CA GLU A 40 -8.39 -13.41 -0.27
C GLU A 40 -6.99 -12.77 -0.29
N LEU A 41 -6.90 -11.48 -0.65
CA LEU A 41 -5.67 -10.69 -0.58
C LEU A 41 -5.10 -10.63 0.84
N GLU A 42 -5.92 -10.27 1.83
CA GLU A 42 -5.50 -10.25 3.24
C GLU A 42 -5.05 -11.64 3.71
N GLY A 43 -5.79 -12.70 3.36
CA GLY A 43 -5.47 -14.08 3.75
C GLY A 43 -4.16 -14.60 3.15
N ALA A 44 -3.76 -14.11 1.96
CA ALA A 44 -2.52 -14.52 1.31
C ALA A 44 -1.29 -13.74 1.79
N THR A 45 -1.47 -12.50 2.28
CA THR A 45 -0.41 -11.51 2.55
C THR A 45 0.76 -12.09 3.34
N ALA A 46 0.49 -12.76 4.47
CA ALA A 46 1.53 -13.30 5.36
C ALA A 46 2.41 -14.40 4.74
N SER A 47 1.97 -15.02 3.64
CA SER A 47 2.67 -16.13 2.97
C SER A 47 3.43 -15.71 1.72
N ARG A 48 3.31 -14.44 1.30
CA ARG A 48 3.89 -13.93 0.05
C ARG A 48 5.30 -13.39 0.26
N SER A 49 6.07 -13.34 -0.83
CA SER A 49 7.45 -12.84 -0.81
C SER A 49 7.49 -11.31 -0.64
N THR A 50 8.65 -10.79 -0.23
CA THR A 50 8.93 -9.34 -0.19
C THR A 50 8.60 -8.68 -1.53
N ASP A 51 9.13 -9.18 -2.65
CA ASP A 51 8.88 -8.63 -3.98
C ASP A 51 7.40 -8.56 -4.32
N TRP A 52 6.65 -9.61 -3.99
CA TRP A 52 5.21 -9.65 -4.22
C TRP A 52 4.50 -8.56 -3.41
N LEU A 53 4.88 -8.39 -2.14
CA LEU A 53 4.28 -7.40 -1.24
C LEU A 53 4.60 -5.97 -1.67
N VAL A 54 5.83 -5.70 -2.08
CA VAL A 54 6.27 -4.41 -2.63
C VAL A 54 5.44 -4.04 -3.86
N ARG A 55 5.38 -4.93 -4.85
CA ARG A 55 4.62 -4.73 -6.09
C ARG A 55 3.13 -4.53 -5.83
N CYS A 56 2.58 -5.31 -4.90
CA CYS A 56 1.19 -5.16 -4.49
C CYS A 56 0.94 -3.79 -3.84
N ALA A 57 1.88 -3.32 -3.01
CA ALA A 57 1.78 -2.01 -2.38
C ALA A 57 1.80 -0.89 -3.44
N GLU A 58 2.77 -0.93 -4.37
CA GLU A 58 2.90 0.05 -5.46
C GLU A 58 1.62 0.13 -6.30
N ALA A 59 1.04 -1.00 -6.70
CA ALA A 59 -0.22 -1.02 -7.46
C ALA A 59 -1.41 -0.48 -6.64
N LEU A 60 -1.47 -0.75 -5.34
CA LEU A 60 -2.53 -0.24 -4.46
C LEU A 60 -2.43 1.27 -4.24
N GLY A 61 -1.27 1.89 -4.45
CA GLY A 61 -1.08 3.35 -4.40
C GLY A 61 -1.95 4.12 -5.40
N ASP A 62 -2.38 3.46 -6.48
CA ASP A 62 -3.25 4.03 -7.52
C ASP A 62 -4.74 3.66 -7.34
N ILE A 63 -5.07 3.03 -6.22
CA ILE A 63 -6.43 2.63 -5.85
C ILE A 63 -6.82 3.39 -4.59
N PRO A 64 -7.47 4.57 -4.68
CA PRO A 64 -7.85 5.37 -3.51
C PRO A 64 -9.16 4.84 -2.90
N THR A 65 -9.10 3.67 -2.25
CA THR A 65 -10.24 3.05 -1.57
C THR A 65 -9.93 2.83 -0.10
N LYS A 66 -10.96 2.63 0.72
CA LYS A 66 -10.77 2.26 2.13
C LYS A 66 -9.99 0.94 2.27
N ASP A 67 -10.31 -0.07 1.46
CA ASP A 67 -9.73 -1.40 1.57
C ASP A 67 -8.23 -1.42 1.19
N SER A 68 -7.84 -0.67 0.14
CA SER A 68 -6.44 -0.48 -0.21
C SER A 68 -5.65 0.25 0.88
N LEU A 69 -6.23 1.32 1.44
CA LEU A 69 -5.59 2.07 2.53
C LEU A 69 -5.41 1.19 3.77
N ASP A 70 -6.44 0.45 4.16
CA ASP A 70 -6.39 -0.48 5.30
C ASP A 70 -5.32 -1.56 5.09
N TRP A 71 -5.22 -2.11 3.88
CA TRP A 71 -4.20 -3.10 3.54
C TRP A 71 -2.79 -2.50 3.62
N LEU A 72 -2.55 -1.34 3.02
CA LEU A 72 -1.26 -0.65 3.05
C LEU A 72 -0.82 -0.31 4.47
N MET A 73 -1.73 0.19 5.32
CA MET A 73 -1.45 0.49 6.72
C MET A 73 -1.06 -0.75 7.53
N LYS A 74 -1.71 -1.89 7.31
CA LYS A 74 -1.35 -3.17 7.95
C LYS A 74 0.00 -3.66 7.45
N THR A 75 0.21 -3.62 6.15
CA THR A 75 1.42 -4.14 5.49
C THR A 75 2.66 -3.35 5.90
N ALA A 76 2.56 -2.04 6.09
CA ALA A 76 3.67 -1.18 6.51
C ALA A 76 4.25 -1.52 7.90
N VAL A 77 3.48 -2.18 8.77
CA VAL A 77 3.87 -2.47 10.17
C VAL A 77 4.27 -3.94 10.35
N GLY A 78 3.86 -4.83 9.44
CA GLY A 78 3.98 -6.28 9.61
C GLY A 78 5.14 -6.95 8.86
N HIS A 79 5.90 -6.20 8.05
CA HIS A 79 6.87 -6.77 7.11
C HIS A 79 8.22 -6.04 7.15
N GLY A 80 9.18 -6.48 6.31
CA GLY A 80 10.51 -5.87 6.23
C GLY A 80 10.49 -4.41 5.76
N ASN A 81 11.60 -3.70 5.98
CA ASN A 81 11.72 -2.26 5.67
C ASN A 81 11.33 -1.92 4.23
N GLU A 82 11.70 -2.74 3.26
CA GLU A 82 11.41 -2.52 1.84
C GLU A 82 9.89 -2.49 1.55
N VAL A 83 9.15 -3.45 2.12
CA VAL A 83 7.69 -3.49 2.04
C VAL A 83 7.08 -2.27 2.74
N ALA A 84 7.64 -1.88 3.89
CA ALA A 84 7.16 -0.75 4.65
C ALA A 84 7.37 0.58 3.92
N GLU A 85 8.51 0.76 3.26
CA GLU A 85 8.81 1.92 2.42
C GLU A 85 7.83 2.01 1.24
N ALA A 86 7.67 0.93 0.48
CA ALA A 86 6.72 0.88 -0.64
C ALA A 86 5.27 1.17 -0.20
N ALA A 87 4.85 0.62 0.94
CA ALA A 87 3.53 0.86 1.48
C ALA A 87 3.32 2.33 1.92
N LEU A 88 4.30 2.93 2.59
CA LEU A 88 4.23 4.34 2.99
C LEU A 88 4.24 5.30 1.79
N GLU A 89 5.05 5.03 0.77
CA GLU A 89 5.04 5.79 -0.48
C GLU A 89 3.70 5.70 -1.20
N SER A 90 3.11 4.51 -1.22
CA SER A 90 1.79 4.27 -1.82
C SER A 90 0.67 4.98 -1.06
N ILE A 91 0.69 4.97 0.28
CA ILE A 91 -0.24 5.78 1.10
C ILE A 91 -0.07 7.27 0.78
N ASN A 92 1.17 7.72 0.60
CA ASN A 92 1.45 9.09 0.23
C ASN A 92 0.84 9.42 -1.14
N SER A 93 1.00 8.55 -2.15
CA SER A 93 0.35 8.70 -3.46
C SER A 93 -1.17 8.84 -3.33
N ILE A 94 -1.81 7.98 -2.53
CA ILE A 94 -3.25 8.08 -2.26
C ILE A 94 -3.61 9.44 -1.64
N ILE A 95 -2.86 9.93 -0.65
CA ILE A 95 -3.11 11.25 -0.05
C ILE A 95 -3.02 12.39 -1.08
N PHE A 96 -2.11 12.26 -2.05
CA PHE A 96 -1.95 13.25 -3.11
C PHE A 96 -3.06 13.21 -4.16
N ASN A 97 -3.57 12.02 -4.47
CA ASN A 97 -4.47 11.78 -5.59
C ASN A 97 -5.95 11.62 -5.21
N ASP A 98 -6.26 11.33 -3.94
CA ASP A 98 -7.64 11.14 -3.46
C ASP A 98 -8.30 12.47 -3.04
N PRO A 99 -9.33 12.95 -3.77
CA PRO A 99 -10.07 14.15 -3.37
C PRO A 99 -10.92 13.96 -2.11
N LEU A 100 -11.12 12.71 -1.64
CA LEU A 100 -11.91 12.37 -0.45
C LEU A 100 -11.04 12.02 0.76
N ILE A 101 -9.74 12.30 0.71
CA ILE A 101 -8.77 11.98 1.78
C ILE A 101 -9.18 12.53 3.17
N HIS A 102 -9.99 13.59 3.21
CA HIS A 102 -10.54 14.15 4.45
C HIS A 102 -11.25 13.11 5.32
N ALA A 103 -11.94 12.13 4.72
CA ALA A 103 -12.62 11.06 5.45
C ALA A 103 -11.65 10.11 6.17
N HIS A 104 -10.44 9.96 5.62
CA HIS A 104 -9.41 9.05 6.11
C HIS A 104 -8.35 9.72 6.99
N LYS A 105 -8.22 11.05 6.90
CA LYS A 105 -7.22 11.86 7.62
C LYS A 105 -7.18 11.61 9.14
N PRO A 106 -8.29 11.55 9.90
CA PRO A 106 -8.23 11.27 11.34
C PRO A 106 -7.65 9.90 11.66
N THR A 107 -8.03 8.87 10.89
CA THR A 107 -7.54 7.50 11.03
C THR A 107 -6.04 7.42 10.74
N LEU A 108 -5.58 8.09 9.68
CA LEU A 108 -4.16 8.12 9.33
C LEU A 108 -3.32 8.85 10.36
N ILE A 109 -3.78 9.98 10.90
CA ILE A 109 -3.09 10.69 11.99
C ILE A 109 -2.98 9.80 13.23
N ALA A 110 -4.09 9.17 13.65
CA ALA A 110 -4.08 8.29 14.81
C ALA A 110 -3.14 7.09 14.62
N TRP A 111 -3.10 6.52 13.42
CA TRP A 111 -2.19 5.44 13.07
C TRP A 111 -0.72 5.88 13.10
N ILE A 112 -0.38 7.03 12.52
CA ILE A 112 0.98 7.60 12.57
C ILE A 112 1.42 7.79 14.03
N GLU A 113 0.58 8.42 14.86
CA GLU A 113 0.89 8.64 16.29
C GLU A 113 1.08 7.33 17.05
N GLY A 114 0.29 6.30 16.74
CA GLY A 114 0.44 4.97 17.33
C GLY A 114 1.75 4.27 16.97
N LEU A 115 2.35 4.58 15.82
CA LEU A 115 3.60 3.96 15.36
C LEU A 115 4.86 4.65 15.85
N ARG A 116 4.81 5.96 16.17
CA ARG A 116 5.99 6.72 16.60
C ARG A 116 6.79 6.08 17.74
N PRO A 117 6.17 5.52 18.80
CA PRO A 117 6.92 4.97 19.92
C PRO A 117 7.77 3.76 19.57
N THR A 118 7.40 3.02 18.51
CA THR A 118 8.04 1.76 18.10
C THR A 118 8.82 1.88 16.79
N ALA A 119 8.75 3.03 16.13
CA ALA A 119 9.36 3.27 14.84
C ALA A 119 10.89 3.41 14.93
N THR A 120 11.60 2.79 14.00
CA THR A 120 13.03 3.04 13.80
C THR A 120 13.25 4.46 13.23
N ARG A 121 14.48 4.99 13.34
CA ARG A 121 14.78 6.35 12.87
C ARG A 121 14.43 6.59 11.38
N PRO A 122 14.73 5.69 10.43
CA PRO A 122 14.29 5.85 9.04
C PRO A 122 12.76 5.90 8.92
N TYR A 123 12.07 5.03 9.66
CA TYR A 123 10.61 4.96 9.65
C TYR A 123 9.96 6.23 10.23
N LEU A 124 10.56 6.85 11.26
CA LEU A 124 10.11 8.13 11.80
C LEU A 124 10.16 9.27 10.79
N LEU A 125 11.17 9.31 9.92
CA LEU A 125 11.27 10.33 8.86
C LEU A 125 10.16 10.17 7.83
N ALA A 126 9.89 8.93 7.40
CA ALA A 126 8.82 8.63 6.46
C ALA A 126 7.43 8.96 7.05
N LEU A 127 7.18 8.60 8.31
CA LEU A 127 5.96 8.96 9.04
C LEU A 127 5.78 10.48 9.20
N ALA A 128 6.86 11.22 9.49
CA ALA A 128 6.82 12.68 9.58
C ALA A 128 6.51 13.35 8.24
N ALA A 129 7.06 12.83 7.14
CA ALA A 129 6.75 13.31 5.79
C ALA A 129 5.27 13.05 5.44
N LEU A 130 4.76 11.85 5.76
CA LEU A 130 3.37 11.49 5.56
C LEU A 130 2.41 12.42 6.32
N GLU A 131 2.71 12.68 7.59
CA GLU A 131 1.92 13.59 8.43
C GLU A 131 1.95 15.03 7.89
N ALA A 132 3.10 15.51 7.42
CA ALA A 132 3.22 16.84 6.82
C ALA A 132 2.34 16.97 5.57
N ASN A 133 2.30 15.95 4.71
CA ASN A 133 1.46 15.94 3.52
C ASN A 133 -0.03 15.91 3.87
N LEU A 134 -0.44 15.11 4.88
CA LEU A 134 -1.80 15.11 5.40
C LEU A 134 -2.24 16.49 5.93
N LYS A 135 -1.34 17.23 6.57
CA LYS A 135 -1.60 18.59 7.07
C LYS A 135 -1.75 19.62 5.95
N GLN A 136 -1.01 19.48 4.85
CA GLN A 136 -1.11 20.39 3.69
C GLN A 136 -2.37 20.15 2.85
N ARG A 137 -2.92 18.93 2.87
CA ARG A 137 -4.02 18.48 2.00
C ARG A 137 -5.42 18.58 2.62
N GLY A 138 -5.59 19.20 3.79
CA GLY A 138 -6.94 19.44 4.32
C GLY A 138 -7.02 20.56 5.32
#